data_AF-A0A0G4HGI8-F1
#
_entry.id   AF-A0A0G4HGI8-F1
#
_cell.length_a   1.000
_cell.length_b   1.000
_cell.length_c   1.000
_cell.angle_alpha   90.00
_cell.angle_beta   90.00
_cell.angle_gamma   90.00
#
_symmetry.space_group_name_H-M   'P 1'
#
loop_
_entity.id
_entity.type
_entity.pdbx_description
1 polymer ?
#
loop_
_entity_poly.entity_id
_entity_poly.type
_entity_poly.pdbx_seq_one_letter_code
_entity_poly.pdbx_strand_id
1 'polypeptide(L)'
;MIALGSLLALFLGFVVGGFALFHTFLIIRNMTTVEFCERRKRGRLLTPGGRSRYDLGFWNNVKAALGDNPMFWLAPYGGPSGDGLSFPTRENL
;
A
#
# COMPACT_ATOMS: atom_id res chain seq x y z
N MET A 1 -1.69 35.89 8.55
CA MET A 1 -1.37 35.00 7.40
C MET A 1 -0.64 33.73 7.84
N ILE A 2 0.41 33.80 8.68
CA ILE A 2 1.14 32.63 9.17
C ILE A 2 0.26 31.66 10.00
N ALA A 3 -0.54 32.16 10.96
CA ALA A 3 -1.37 31.31 11.81
C ALA A 3 -2.41 30.46 11.04
N LEU A 4 -3.06 31.03 10.02
CA LEU A 4 -3.99 30.30 9.16
C LEU A 4 -3.26 29.23 8.33
N GLY A 5 -2.10 29.58 7.78
CA GLY A 5 -1.25 28.63 7.05
C GLY A 5 -0.82 27.46 7.92
N SER A 6 -0.38 27.71 9.15
CA SER A 6 0.01 26.67 10.10
C SER A 6 -1.16 25.74 10.48
N LEU A 7 -2.35 26.30 10.73
CA LEU A 7 -3.53 25.49 11.05
C LEU A 7 -3.94 24.60 9.88
N LEU A 8 -3.95 25.15 8.67
CA LEU A 8 -4.24 24.40 7.45
C LEU A 8 -3.20 23.29 7.21
N ALA A 9 -1.91 23.58 7.40
CA ALA A 9 -0.84 22.62 7.24
C ALA A 9 -0.96 21.44 8.22
N LEU A 10 -1.29 21.70 9.50
CA LEU A 10 -1.50 20.66 10.50
C LEU A 10 -2.73 19.80 10.17
N PHE A 11 -3.84 20.41 9.77
CA PHE A 11 -5.05 19.68 9.38
C PHE A 11 -4.80 18.77 8.17
N LEU A 12 -4.20 19.31 7.10
CA LEU A 12 -3.86 18.54 5.91
C LEU A 12 -2.83 17.45 6.23
N GLY A 13 -1.81 17.77 7.03
CA GLY A 13 -0.81 16.80 7.47
C GLY A 13 -1.42 15.63 8.22
N PHE A 14 -2.41 15.88 9.08
CA PHE A 14 -3.14 14.81 9.78
C PHE A 14 -3.94 13.93 8.82
N VAL A 15 -4.71 14.53 7.90
CA VAL A 15 -5.54 13.79 6.94
C VAL A 15 -4.68 12.96 5.98
N VAL A 16 -3.67 13.59 5.36
CA VAL A 16 -2.74 12.92 4.43
C VAL A 16 -1.88 11.91 5.16
N GLY A 17 -1.46 12.18 6.41
CA GLY A 17 -0.73 11.23 7.24
C GLY A 17 -1.55 9.97 7.52
N GLY A 18 -2.81 10.11 7.91
CA GLY A 18 -3.73 8.97 8.09
C GLY A 18 -3.92 8.17 6.80
N PHE A 19 -4.09 8.86 5.67
CA PHE A 19 -4.17 8.24 4.36
C PHE A 19 -2.88 7.48 3.99
N ALA A 20 -1.71 8.09 4.20
CA ALA A 20 -0.41 7.49 3.92
C ALA A 20 -0.15 6.24 4.79
N LEU A 21 -0.52 6.28 6.08
CA LEU A 21 -0.41 5.13 6.98
C LEU A 21 -1.29 3.96 6.49
N PHE A 22 -2.53 4.25 6.09
CA PHE A 22 -3.42 3.25 5.53
C PHE A 22 -2.87 2.62 4.25
N HIS A 23 -2.37 3.44 3.31
CA HIS A 23 -1.77 2.93 2.08
C HIS A 23 -0.45 2.19 2.31
N THR A 24 0.34 2.58 3.32
CA THR A 24 1.54 1.83 3.74
C THR A 24 1.15 0.44 4.25
N PHE A 25 0.09 0.35 5.07
CA PHE A 25 -0.46 -0.94 5.50
C PHE A 25 -0.88 -1.82 4.31
N LEU A 26 -1.51 -1.23 3.30
CA LEU A 26 -1.93 -1.93 2.09
C LEU A 26 -0.73 -2.44 1.26
N ILE A 27 0.31 -1.62 1.07
CA ILE A 27 1.57 -2.01 0.41
C ILE A 27 2.20 -3.20 1.13
N ILE A 28 2.34 -3.12 2.45
CA ILE A 28 2.93 -4.20 3.27
C ILE A 28 2.15 -5.52 3.10
N ARG A 29 0.84 -5.44 2.88
CA ARG A 29 -0.04 -6.60 2.72
C ARG A 29 -0.24 -7.03 1.27
N ASN A 30 0.41 -6.35 0.31
CA ASN A 30 0.22 -6.48 -1.13
C ASN A 30 -1.27 -6.60 -1.50
N MET A 31 -2.02 -5.54 -1.20
CA MET A 31 -3.46 -5.49 -1.38
C MET A 31 -3.89 -4.10 -1.81
N THR A 32 -4.84 -4.02 -2.73
CA THR A 32 -5.45 -2.76 -3.15
C THR A 32 -6.55 -2.30 -2.18
N THR A 33 -6.94 -1.03 -2.27
CA THR A 33 -8.08 -0.49 -1.52
C THR A 33 -9.40 -1.18 -1.86
N VAL A 34 -9.58 -1.57 -3.13
CA VAL A 34 -10.77 -2.29 -3.62
C VAL A 34 -10.87 -3.66 -2.95
N GLU A 35 -9.78 -4.42 -2.96
CA GLU A 35 -9.72 -5.75 -2.32
C GLU A 35 -9.91 -5.65 -0.80
N PHE A 36 -9.30 -4.65 -0.15
CA PHE A 36 -9.52 -4.37 1.26
C PHE A 36 -11.00 -4.13 1.56
N CYS A 37 -11.66 -3.28 0.77
CA CYS A 37 -13.08 -2.97 0.91
C CYS A 37 -13.96 -4.21 0.70
N GLU A 38 -13.65 -5.03 -0.31
CA GLU A 38 -14.38 -6.27 -0.59
C GLU A 38 -14.24 -7.28 0.56
N ARG A 39 -13.02 -7.43 1.10
CA ARG A 39 -12.76 -8.30 2.26
C ARG A 39 -13.44 -7.79 3.52
N ARG A 40 -13.43 -6.48 3.76
CA ARG A 40 -14.13 -5.85 4.88
C ARG A 40 -15.64 -6.10 4.79
N LYS A 41 -16.26 -5.90 3.62
CA LYS A 41 -17.69 -6.16 3.39
C LYS A 41 -18.05 -7.63 3.65
N ARG A 42 -17.15 -8.56 3.30
CA ARG A 42 -17.34 -10.01 3.50
C ARG A 42 -16.98 -10.50 4.91
N GLY A 43 -16.57 -9.63 5.83
CA GLY A 43 -16.14 -10.02 7.18
C GLY A 43 -14.85 -10.86 7.22
N ARG A 44 -14.06 -10.87 6.13
CA ARG A 44 -12.86 -11.72 5.98
C ARG A 44 -11.56 -11.02 6.37
N LEU A 45 -11.64 -9.85 7.02
CA LEU A 45 -10.45 -9.08 7.39
C LEU A 45 -9.67 -9.71 8.57
N LEU A 46 -10.40 -10.37 9.48
CA LEU A 46 -9.89 -10.93 10.74
C LEU A 46 -9.80 -12.48 10.72
N THR A 47 -10.07 -13.12 9.59
CA THR A 47 -10.00 -14.59 9.51
C THR A 47 -8.53 -15.07 9.52
N PRO A 48 -8.25 -16.28 10.05
CA PRO A 48 -6.89 -16.86 10.10
C PRO A 48 -6.20 -17.06 8.73
N GLY A 49 -6.90 -16.79 7.61
CA GLY A 49 -6.37 -16.74 6.25
C GLY A 49 -6.42 -15.36 5.59
N GLY A 50 -6.62 -14.28 6.36
CA GLY A 50 -6.83 -12.90 5.87
C GLY A 50 -5.63 -12.23 5.18
N ARG A 51 -4.61 -12.99 4.80
CA ARG A 51 -3.50 -12.51 3.96
C ARG A 51 -3.97 -12.30 2.53
N SER A 52 -3.35 -11.34 1.84
CA SER A 52 -3.61 -11.19 0.40
C SER A 52 -3.18 -12.44 -0.33
N ARG A 53 -3.87 -12.80 -1.42
CA ARG A 53 -3.40 -13.88 -2.31
C ARG A 53 -2.03 -13.52 -2.91
N TYR A 54 -1.79 -12.22 -3.06
CA TYR A 54 -0.55 -11.63 -3.57
C TYR A 54 0.47 -11.33 -2.47
N ASP A 55 0.23 -11.72 -1.21
CA ASP A 55 1.22 -11.51 -0.15
C ASP A 55 2.43 -12.44 -0.34
N LEU A 56 3.56 -11.90 -0.80
CA LEU A 56 4.83 -12.60 -1.06
C LEU A 56 5.89 -12.33 0.03
N GLY A 57 5.47 -11.79 1.18
CA GLY A 57 6.34 -11.36 2.27
C GLY A 57 6.72 -9.88 2.18
N PHE A 58 7.07 -9.30 3.34
CA PHE A 58 7.25 -7.85 3.51
C PHE A 58 8.10 -7.19 2.41
N TRP A 59 9.30 -7.71 2.14
CA TRP A 59 10.22 -7.10 1.17
C TRP A 59 9.70 -7.18 -0.27
N ASN A 60 9.16 -8.34 -0.68
CA ASN A 60 8.64 -8.51 -2.03
C ASN A 60 7.35 -7.71 -2.25
N ASN A 61 6.52 -7.56 -1.22
CA ASN A 61 5.33 -6.73 -1.27
C ASN A 61 5.68 -5.26 -1.49
N VAL A 62 6.70 -4.76 -0.79
CA VAL A 62 7.14 -3.37 -0.95
C VAL A 62 7.75 -3.17 -2.34
N LYS A 63 8.60 -4.08 -2.83
CA LYS A 63 9.14 -4.02 -4.20
C LYS A 63 8.03 -4.05 -5.27
N ALA A 64 7.01 -4.88 -5.08
CA ALA A 64 5.88 -4.98 -6.01
C ALA A 64 5.09 -3.68 -6.14
N ALA A 65 5.15 -2.80 -5.13
CA ALA A 65 4.49 -1.49 -5.17
C ALA A 65 5.44 -0.34 -5.58
N LEU A 66 6.67 -0.34 -5.08
CA LEU A 66 7.59 0.80 -5.18
C LEU A 66 8.72 0.63 -6.21
N GLY A 67 8.93 -0.57 -6.76
CA GLY A 67 10.06 -0.86 -7.63
C GLY A 67 11.12 -1.75 -7.01
N ASP A 68 11.90 -2.41 -7.87
CA ASP A 68 12.97 -3.31 -7.47
C ASP A 68 14.18 -2.60 -6.86
N ASN A 69 14.34 -1.30 -7.15
CA ASN A 69 15.46 -0.50 -6.66
C ASN A 69 15.01 0.43 -5.51
N PRO A 70 15.42 0.14 -4.25
CA PRO A 70 15.07 0.97 -3.10
C PRO A 70 15.56 2.41 -3.17
N MET A 71 16.60 2.69 -3.96
CA MET A 71 17.13 4.05 -4.14
C MET A 71 16.09 5.00 -4.75
N PHE A 72 15.15 4.46 -5.53
CA PHE A 72 14.11 5.25 -6.20
C PHE A 72 12.79 5.31 -5.44
N TRP A 73 12.63 4.63 -4.30
CA TRP A 73 11.34 4.58 -3.59
C TRP A 73 10.83 5.94 -3.09
N LEU A 74 11.73 6.88 -2.81
CA LEU A 74 11.39 8.24 -2.39
C LEU A 74 11.38 9.24 -3.54
N ALA A 75 11.63 8.78 -4.75
CA ALA A 75 11.71 9.61 -5.94
C ALA A 75 10.61 9.20 -6.93
N PRO A 76 10.08 10.11 -7.75
CA PRO A 76 9.03 9.79 -8.73
C PRO A 76 9.61 9.12 -9.99
N TYR A 77 10.45 8.09 -9.82
CA TYR A 77 11.12 7.36 -10.90
C TYR A 77 11.16 5.85 -10.58
N GLY A 78 11.40 5.01 -11.59
CA GLY A 78 11.70 3.59 -11.36
C GLY A 78 10.56 2.78 -10.75
N GLY A 79 9.37 2.85 -11.35
CA GLY A 79 8.17 2.15 -10.89
C GLY A 79 8.29 0.61 -10.82
N PRO A 80 7.26 -0.07 -10.29
CA PRO A 80 7.27 -1.52 -10.10
C PRO A 80 7.38 -2.30 -11.41
N SER A 81 8.14 -3.39 -11.36
CA SER A 81 8.24 -4.37 -12.44
C SER A 81 6.94 -5.16 -12.59
N GLY A 82 6.58 -5.51 -13.82
CA GLY A 82 5.38 -6.28 -14.14
C GLY A 82 4.61 -5.69 -15.32
N ASP A 83 3.64 -6.45 -15.81
CA ASP A 83 2.76 -6.06 -16.92
C ASP A 83 1.45 -5.41 -16.44
N GLY A 84 1.17 -5.46 -15.14
CA GLY A 84 -0.08 -5.00 -14.53
C GLY A 84 -1.29 -5.89 -14.82
N LEU A 85 -1.10 -7.01 -15.54
CA LEU A 85 -2.14 -7.98 -15.91
C LEU A 85 -1.96 -9.30 -15.15
N SER A 86 -0.71 -9.63 -14.80
CA SER A 86 -0.28 -10.88 -14.21
C SER A 86 0.48 -10.58 -12.91
N PHE A 87 -0.02 -11.11 -11.80
CA PHE A 87 0.59 -10.88 -10.48
C PHE A 87 1.02 -12.21 -9.85
N PRO A 88 2.26 -12.32 -9.34
CA PRO A 88 2.74 -13.51 -8.67
C PRO A 88 1.94 -13.81 -7.39
N THR A 89 1.71 -15.09 -7.12
CA THR A 89 1.04 -15.59 -5.93
C THR A 89 1.91 -16.67 -5.27
N ARG A 90 1.69 -16.95 -3.98
CA ARG A 90 2.46 -17.99 -3.27
C ARG A 90 2.33 -19.39 -3.86
N GLU A 91 1.24 -19.67 -4.58
CA GLU A 91 0.99 -20.96 -5.21
C GLU A 91 1.80 -21.15 -6.51
N ASN A 92 2.30 -20.05 -7.09
CA ASN A 92 3.04 -20.01 -8.36
C ASN A 92 4.53 -19.62 -8.16
N LEU A 93 5.03 -19.69 -6.93
CA LEU A 93 6.44 -19.54 -6.56
C LEU A 93 7.03 -20.90 -6.20
#